data_AF-A0A076KT53-F1
#
_entry.id   AF-A0A076KT53-F1
#
_cell.length_a   1.000
_cell.length_b   1.000
_cell.length_c   1.000
_cell.angle_alpha   90.00
_cell.angle_beta   90.00
_cell.angle_gamma   90.00
#
_symmetry.space_group_name_H-M   'P 1'
#
loop_
_entity.id
_entity.type
_entity.pdbx_description
1 polymer ?
#
loop_
_entity_poly.entity_id
_entity_poly.type
_entity_poly.pdbx_seq_one_letter_code
_entity_poly.pdbx_strand_id
1 'polypeptide(L)'
;LLDELEEMGFNQRNFNAEILRKNKYNLQETLDYLCGVAEWDPILEELQEMGFADLEMNKRLLLKNDGSVKRVVLDLLSAENAAASMHSNLSEKGN
;
A
#
# COMPACT_ATOMS: atom_id res chain seq x y z
N LEU A 1 0.85 -22.11 -2.49
CA LEU A 1 0.91 -20.76 -3.07
C LEU A 1 1.78 -19.80 -2.27
N LEU A 2 1.50 -19.49 -0.99
CA LEU A 2 2.39 -18.57 -0.22
C LEU A 2 3.79 -19.16 0.00
N ASP A 3 3.88 -20.44 0.36
CA ASP A 3 5.17 -21.12 0.52
C ASP A 3 5.94 -21.20 -0.81
N GLU A 4 5.24 -21.48 -1.92
CA GLU A 4 5.83 -21.47 -3.27
C GLU A 4 6.40 -20.09 -3.64
N LEU A 5 5.69 -19.00 -3.31
CA LEU A 5 6.19 -17.64 -3.53
C LEU A 5 7.43 -17.34 -2.68
N GLU A 6 7.46 -17.81 -1.43
CA GLU A 6 8.61 -17.65 -0.53
C GLU A 6 9.83 -18.43 -1.04
N GLU A 7 9.63 -19.67 -1.53
CA GLU A 7 10.67 -20.47 -2.19
C GLU A 7 11.24 -19.79 -3.45
N MET A 8 10.42 -18.97 -4.15
CA MET A 8 10.85 -18.15 -5.29
C MET A 8 11.51 -16.82 -4.90
N GLY A 9 11.61 -16.51 -3.61
CA GLY A 9 12.26 -15.30 -3.08
C GLY A 9 11.30 -14.14 -2.78
N PHE A 10 9.99 -14.31 -2.97
CA PHE A 10 9.00 -13.32 -2.55
C PHE A 10 8.72 -13.47 -1.05
N ASN A 11 9.55 -12.85 -0.21
CA ASN A 11 9.49 -13.04 1.25
C ASN A 11 8.43 -12.19 1.98
N GLN A 12 7.74 -11.29 1.27
CA GLN A 12 6.74 -10.38 1.87
C GLN A 12 5.38 -11.07 2.00
N ARG A 13 5.27 -12.03 2.92
CA ARG A 13 4.14 -12.97 3.02
C ARG A 13 2.76 -12.31 3.12
N ASN A 14 2.62 -11.22 3.90
CA ASN A 14 1.36 -10.48 4.01
C ASN A 14 0.97 -9.80 2.70
N PHE A 15 1.94 -9.16 2.03
CA PHE A 15 1.73 -8.50 0.74
C PHE A 15 1.40 -9.50 -0.37
N ASN A 16 2.12 -10.62 -0.41
CA ASN A 16 1.84 -11.73 -1.34
C ASN A 16 0.42 -12.28 -1.14
N ALA A 17 -0.05 -12.38 0.11
CA ALA A 17 -1.40 -12.87 0.40
C ALA A 17 -2.48 -11.92 -0.12
N GLU A 18 -2.25 -10.61 -0.08
CA GLU A 18 -3.17 -9.61 -0.63
C GLU A 18 -3.23 -9.68 -2.16
N ILE A 19 -2.07 -9.81 -2.83
CA ILE A 19 -2.02 -9.95 -4.30
C ILE A 19 -2.69 -11.26 -4.74
N LEU A 20 -2.43 -12.37 -4.05
CA LEU A 20 -3.12 -13.64 -4.32
C LEU A 20 -4.63 -13.48 -4.22
N ARG A 21 -5.15 -12.79 -3.19
CA ARG A 21 -6.59 -12.53 -3.06
C ARG A 21 -7.12 -11.67 -4.21
N LYS A 22 -6.40 -10.62 -4.61
CA LYS A 22 -6.75 -9.75 -5.75
C LYS A 22 -6.82 -10.53 -7.06
N ASN A 23 -5.86 -11.43 -7.27
CA ASN A 23 -5.72 -12.24 -8.48
C ASN A 23 -6.47 -13.58 -8.39
N LYS A 24 -7.44 -13.72 -7.45
CA LYS A 24 -8.26 -14.93 -7.27
C LYS A 24 -7.44 -16.22 -7.13
N TYR A 25 -6.29 -16.12 -6.46
CA TYR A 25 -5.32 -17.18 -6.24
C TYR A 25 -4.69 -17.74 -7.54
N ASN A 26 -4.70 -16.96 -8.63
CA ASN A 26 -3.95 -17.28 -9.84
C ASN A 26 -2.45 -16.97 -9.61
N LEU A 27 -1.63 -18.04 -9.59
CA LEU A 27 -0.20 -17.92 -9.37
C LEU A 27 0.50 -17.13 -10.48
N GLN A 28 0.16 -17.37 -11.76
CA GLN A 28 0.80 -16.70 -12.89
C GLN A 28 0.53 -15.20 -12.86
N GLU A 29 -0.74 -14.79 -12.71
CA GLU A 29 -1.09 -13.37 -12.59
C GLU A 29 -0.44 -12.73 -11.35
N THR A 30 -0.28 -13.48 -10.26
CA THR A 30 0.41 -13.00 -9.06
C THR A 30 1.89 -12.78 -9.29
N LEU A 31 2.57 -13.71 -9.99
CA LEU A 31 3.97 -13.55 -10.35
C LEU A 31 4.17 -12.38 -11.31
N ASP A 32 3.34 -12.26 -12.34
CA ASP A 32 3.40 -11.14 -13.29
C ASP A 32 3.26 -9.80 -12.56
N TYR A 33 2.33 -9.72 -11.60
CA TYR A 33 2.14 -8.54 -10.78
C TYR A 33 3.33 -8.28 -9.84
N LEU A 34 3.80 -9.29 -9.11
CA LEU A 34 4.90 -9.18 -8.16
C LEU A 34 6.22 -8.77 -8.84
N CYS A 35 6.44 -9.21 -10.08
CA CYS A 35 7.59 -8.77 -10.88
C CYS A 35 7.50 -7.29 -11.26
N GLY A 36 6.29 -6.76 -11.49
CA GLY A 36 6.06 -5.34 -11.76
C GLY A 36 6.17 -4.42 -10.52
N VAL A 37 6.08 -4.98 -9.30
CA VAL A 37 6.16 -4.19 -8.05
C VAL A 37 7.52 -3.50 -7.89
N ALA A 38 8.60 -3.99 -8.49
CA ALA A 38 9.90 -3.31 -8.46
C ALA A 38 9.85 -1.90 -9.08
N GLU A 39 8.91 -1.63 -9.99
CA GLU A 39 8.70 -0.30 -10.55
C GLU A 39 8.18 0.72 -9.52
N TRP A 40 7.73 0.26 -8.35
CA TRP A 40 7.21 1.11 -7.29
C TRP A 40 8.27 1.64 -6.35
N ASP A 41 9.48 1.07 -6.34
CA ASP A 41 10.53 1.49 -5.41
C ASP A 41 10.84 3.00 -5.52
N PRO A 42 10.98 3.60 -6.71
CA PRO A 42 11.15 5.06 -6.84
C PRO A 42 9.94 5.86 -6.34
N ILE A 43 8.73 5.34 -6.54
CA ILE A 43 7.49 6.00 -6.08
C ILE A 43 7.42 5.99 -4.55
N LEU A 44 7.81 4.87 -3.92
CA LEU A 44 7.84 4.74 -2.47
C LEU A 44 8.87 5.69 -1.85
N GLU A 45 10.02 5.86 -2.50
CA GLU A 45 11.05 6.84 -2.11
C GLU A 45 10.51 8.28 -2.20
N GLU A 46 9.89 8.65 -3.33
CA GLU A 46 9.26 9.97 -3.50
C GLU A 46 8.19 10.25 -2.44
N LEU A 47 7.33 9.27 -2.14
CA LEU A 47 6.30 9.40 -1.10
C LEU A 47 6.94 9.62 0.28
N GLN A 48 8.03 8.93 0.58
CA GLN A 48 8.76 9.11 1.83
C GLN A 48 9.39 10.50 1.93
N GLU A 49 9.98 11.01 0.84
CA GLU A 49 10.52 12.38 0.76
C GLU A 49 9.43 13.44 0.95
N MET A 50 8.20 13.18 0.50
CA MET A 50 7.04 14.06 0.71
C MET A 50 6.50 14.03 2.16
N GLY A 51 7.03 13.16 3.02
CA GLY A 51 6.60 13.01 4.42
C GLY A 51 5.65 11.83 4.69
N PHE A 52 5.29 11.05 3.67
CA PHE A 52 4.51 9.82 3.84
C PHE A 52 5.44 8.65 4.21
N ALA A 53 5.87 8.61 5.47
CA ALA A 53 6.88 7.64 5.94
C ALA A 53 6.38 6.19 6.13
N ASP A 54 5.07 5.95 6.08
CA ASP A 54 4.50 4.61 6.25
C ASP A 54 4.61 3.80 4.94
N LEU A 55 5.74 3.11 4.80
CA LEU A 55 6.05 2.27 3.63
C LEU A 55 4.99 1.18 3.40
N GLU A 56 4.48 0.57 4.46
CA GLU A 56 3.51 -0.53 4.37
C GLU A 56 2.17 -0.02 3.85
N MET A 57 1.71 1.12 4.37
CA MET A 57 0.51 1.80 3.90
C MET A 57 0.67 2.28 2.45
N ASN A 58 1.78 2.92 2.12
CA ASN A 58 2.06 3.39 0.75
C ASN A 58 2.04 2.23 -0.24
N LYS A 59 2.66 1.10 0.10
CA LYS A 59 2.70 -0.09 -0.75
C LYS A 59 1.32 -0.73 -0.94
N ARG A 60 0.48 -0.78 0.12
CA ARG A 60 -0.93 -1.20 -0.01
C ARG A 60 -1.75 -0.25 -0.89
N LEU A 61 -1.53 1.05 -0.76
CA LEU A 61 -2.24 2.03 -1.59
C LEU A 61 -1.81 1.95 -3.05
N LEU A 62 -0.53 1.68 -3.34
CA LEU A 62 -0.07 1.41 -4.71
C LEU A 62 -0.73 0.15 -5.28
N LEU A 63 -0.83 -0.92 -4.49
CA LEU A 63 -1.56 -2.14 -4.87
C LEU A 63 -3.04 -1.87 -5.17
N LYS A 64 -3.70 -1.07 -4.32
CA LYS A 64 -5.10 -0.66 -4.50
C LYS A 64 -5.29 0.20 -5.74
N ASN A 65 -4.34 1.08 -6.04
CA ASN A 65 -4.43 2.08 -7.09
C ASN A 65 -3.65 1.74 -8.37
N ASP A 66 -3.22 0.49 -8.52
CA ASP A 66 -2.45 -0.03 -9.65
C ASP A 66 -1.24 0.85 -9.99
N GLY A 67 -0.46 1.23 -8.97
CA GLY A 67 0.75 2.05 -9.10
C GLY A 67 0.50 3.55 -9.35
N SER A 68 -0.75 4.03 -9.35
CA SER A 68 -1.06 5.44 -9.61
C SER A 68 -0.69 6.36 -8.45
N VAL A 69 0.47 7.01 -8.52
CA VAL A 69 0.97 7.98 -7.51
C VAL A 69 -0.08 9.04 -7.18
N LYS A 70 -0.72 9.62 -8.19
CA LYS A 70 -1.76 10.64 -7.98
C LYS A 70 -2.91 10.15 -7.11
N ARG A 71 -3.39 8.92 -7.33
CA ARG A 71 -4.49 8.35 -6.52
C ARG A 71 -4.01 7.99 -5.11
N VAL A 72 -2.79 7.49 -4.98
CA VAL A 72 -2.17 7.21 -3.67
C VAL A 72 -2.06 8.48 -2.83
N VAL A 73 -1.53 9.57 -3.38
CA VAL A 73 -1.43 10.85 -2.67
C VAL A 73 -2.81 11.38 -2.26
N LEU A 74 -3.81 11.27 -3.13
CA LEU A 74 -5.19 11.67 -2.77
C LEU A 74 -5.77 10.82 -1.63
N ASP A 75 -5.56 9.51 -1.65
CA ASP A 75 -5.97 8.60 -0.56
C ASP A 75 -5.26 8.95 0.76
N LEU A 76 -3.96 9.23 0.73
CA LEU A 76 -3.16 9.62 1.90
C LEU A 76 -3.64 10.94 2.51
N LEU A 77 -3.83 11.99 1.69
CA LEU A 77 -4.35 13.28 2.14
C LEU A 77 -5.77 13.17 2.70
N SER A 78 -6.60 12.29 2.13
CA SER A 78 -7.95 12.05 2.63
C SER A 78 -7.94 11.41 4.01
N ALA A 79 -7.02 10.45 4.24
CA ALA A 79 -6.83 9.80 5.53
C ALA A 79 -6.29 10.77 6.60
N GLU A 80 -5.34 11.63 6.23
CA GLU A 80 -4.79 12.67 7.13
C GLU A 80 -5.86 13.71 7.51
N ASN A 81 -6.63 14.21 6.54
CA ASN A 81 -7.72 15.15 6.80
C ASN A 81 -8.81 14.53 7.68
N ALA A 82 -9.14 13.25 7.47
CA ALA A 82 -10.07 12.53 8.34
C ALA A 82 -9.54 12.46 9.79
N ALA A 83 -8.27 12.10 9.96
CA ALA A 83 -7.63 12.04 11.28
C ALA A 83 -7.60 13.42 11.98
N ALA A 84 -7.28 14.49 11.24
CA ALA A 84 -7.28 15.86 11.75
C ALA A 84 -8.69 16.30 12.19
N SER A 85 -9.72 15.99 11.40
CA SER A 85 -11.12 16.32 11.74
C SER A 85 -11.63 15.58 12.98
N MET A 86 -11.13 14.36 13.25
CA MET A 86 -11.45 13.62 14.47
C MET A 86 -10.79 14.21 15.72
N HIS A 87 -9.57 14.75 15.58
CA HIS A 87 -8.83 15.34 16.71
C HIS A 87 -9.48 16.64 17.21
N SER A 88 -10.02 17.47 16.31
CA SER A 88 -10.73 18.71 16.67
C SER A 88 -12.01 18.45 17.50
N ASN A 89 -12.75 17.39 17.20
CA ASN A 89 -14.02 17.06 17.88
C ASN A 89 -13.84 16.57 19.34
N LEU A 90 -12.63 16.15 19.74
CA LEU A 90 -12.34 15.71 21.11
C LEU A 90 -11.94 16.88 22.03
N SER A 91 -11.46 17.99 21.47
CA SER A 91 -11.09 19.18 22.24
C SER A 91 -12.29 20.07 22.61
N GLU A 92 -13.42 19.95 21.90
CA GLU A 92 -14.59 20.83 22.09
C GLU A 92 -15.63 20.27 23.08
N LYS A 93 -15.51 19.01 23.53
CA LYS A 93 -16.46 18.37 24.49
C LYS A 93 -16.04 18.48 25.96
N GLY A 94 -15.03 19.29 26.26
CA GLY A 94 -14.55 19.52 27.63
C GLY A 94 -14.60 20.99 28.01
N ASN A 95 -15.78 21.60 28.04
CA ASN A 95 -16.03 22.83 28.80
C ASN A 95 -17.52 22.97 29.17
#